data_AF-A0A7K2YLV7-F1
#
_entry.id   AF-A0A7K2YLV7-F1
#
_cell.length_a   1.000
_cell.length_b   1.000
_cell.length_c   1.000
_cell.angle_alpha   90.00
_cell.angle_beta   90.00
_cell.angle_gamma   90.00
#
_symmetry.space_group_name_H-M   'P 1'
#
loop_
_entity.id
_entity.type
_entity.pdbx_description
1 polymer ?
#
loop_
_entity_poly.entity_id
_entity_poly.type
_entity_poly.pdbx_seq_one_letter_code
_entity_poly.pdbx_strand_id
1 'polypeptide(L)'
;MSIHFVSYGTGHGPAPTATITYDVSGGVLRNPHHDPAMRHLTGLDEVVYRHVLATPGAGRLAAHAAATATALWEDTGADIVVGVACIGGRHRSVGMARRAHELVTEAGIAATIEHRDVHLPVLPSVAHADSTDPATVRETEVRRAADLEHIHTYYGFGRLGIRVAVGDRVRHADWEGTVVDTAGQYLRVRFDGDTAPSTCHAVANMSYLAADGSGRWISPAAERTDS
;
A
#
# COMPACT_ATOMS: atom_id res chain seq x y z
N MET A 1 10.97 24.32 -17.74
CA MET A 1 12.12 23.73 -17.03
C MET A 1 11.91 23.91 -15.54
N SER A 2 11.10 23.04 -14.96
CA SER A 2 10.72 23.05 -13.56
C SER A 2 10.52 21.63 -13.04
N ILE A 3 10.75 21.43 -11.75
CA ILE A 3 10.36 20.20 -11.06
C ILE A 3 8.87 20.31 -10.70
N HIS A 4 8.09 19.29 -11.03
CA HIS A 4 6.66 19.24 -10.73
C HIS A 4 6.34 18.03 -9.87
N PHE A 5 5.74 18.24 -8.70
CA PHE A 5 5.27 17.17 -7.83
C PHE A 5 3.77 16.95 -8.04
N VAL A 6 3.34 15.70 -8.25
CA VAL A 6 1.93 15.34 -8.33
C VAL A 6 1.59 14.24 -7.33
N SER A 7 0.73 14.54 -6.37
CA SER A 7 0.22 13.52 -5.44
C SER A 7 -1.10 12.95 -5.93
N TYR A 8 -1.28 11.63 -5.86
CA TYR A 8 -2.46 10.97 -6.38
C TYR A 8 -2.86 9.70 -5.60
N GLY A 9 -4.07 9.22 -5.89
CA GLY A 9 -4.73 8.06 -5.33
C GLY A 9 -4.81 6.91 -6.32
N THR A 10 -4.19 5.76 -6.03
CA THR A 10 -4.27 4.56 -6.89
C THR A 10 -5.67 3.95 -6.93
N GLY A 11 -6.52 4.23 -5.92
CA GLY A 11 -7.91 3.78 -5.87
C GLY A 11 -8.90 4.64 -6.64
N HIS A 12 -8.48 5.77 -7.22
CA HIS A 12 -9.37 6.68 -7.96
C HIS A 12 -9.14 6.68 -9.48
N GLY A 13 -8.00 6.18 -9.94
CA GLY A 13 -7.66 6.14 -11.35
C GLY A 13 -6.21 5.76 -11.61
N PRO A 14 -5.80 5.66 -12.88
CA PRO A 14 -4.43 5.30 -13.24
C PRO A 14 -3.42 6.33 -12.72
N ALA A 15 -2.16 5.90 -12.58
CA ALA A 15 -1.07 6.79 -12.25
C ALA A 15 -0.92 7.90 -13.32
N PRO A 16 -0.61 9.15 -12.92
CA PRO A 16 -0.26 10.19 -13.88
C PRO A 16 1.08 9.85 -14.55
N THR A 17 1.29 10.39 -15.75
CA THR A 17 2.60 10.32 -16.40
C THR A 17 3.63 11.05 -15.55
N ALA A 18 4.64 10.33 -15.08
CA ALA A 18 5.70 10.87 -14.23
C ALA A 18 7.06 10.35 -14.66
N THR A 19 8.10 11.19 -14.50
CA THR A 19 9.50 10.80 -14.69
C THR A 19 9.93 9.80 -13.61
N ILE A 20 9.50 10.05 -12.37
CA ILE A 20 9.77 9.20 -11.21
C ILE A 20 8.49 9.03 -10.40
N THR A 21 8.26 7.84 -9.85
CA THR A 21 7.12 7.58 -8.94
C THR A 21 7.60 7.05 -7.59
N TYR A 22 7.08 7.64 -6.51
CA TYR A 22 7.19 7.16 -5.14
C TYR A 22 5.85 6.62 -4.68
N ASP A 23 5.73 5.30 -4.54
CA ASP A 23 4.54 4.66 -4.00
C ASP A 23 4.64 4.51 -2.47
N VAL A 24 3.81 5.28 -1.75
CA VAL A 24 3.66 5.24 -0.29
C VAL A 24 2.27 4.73 0.12
N SER A 25 1.59 4.02 -0.78
CA SER A 25 0.27 3.39 -0.54
C SER A 25 0.33 2.27 0.49
N GLY A 26 1.48 1.58 0.58
CA GLY A 26 1.75 0.56 1.59
C GLY A 26 1.88 1.10 3.03
N GLY A 27 2.25 0.22 3.96
CA GLY A 27 2.40 0.53 5.40
C GLY A 27 3.66 1.32 5.79
N VAL A 28 4.31 1.99 4.83
CA VAL A 28 5.61 2.67 5.04
C VAL A 28 5.51 3.99 5.79
N LEU A 29 4.31 4.60 5.83
CA LEU A 29 4.01 5.84 6.55
C LEU A 29 2.80 5.64 7.45
N ARG A 30 2.78 6.33 8.60
CA ARG A 30 1.63 6.38 9.50
C ARG A 30 0.38 6.77 8.71
N ASN A 31 -0.72 6.07 8.99
CA ASN A 31 -1.96 6.18 8.23
C ASN A 31 -3.02 6.97 9.02
N PRO A 32 -3.31 8.23 8.64
CA PRO A 32 -4.34 9.05 9.30
C PRO A 32 -5.77 8.51 9.11
N HIS A 33 -5.99 7.59 8.17
CA HIS A 33 -7.31 7.07 7.81
C HIS A 33 -8.04 6.39 8.98
N HIS A 34 -7.30 5.81 9.93
CA HIS A 34 -7.88 5.09 11.08
C HIS A 34 -8.22 5.99 12.27
N ASP A 35 -7.75 7.25 12.27
CA ASP A 35 -8.10 8.21 13.30
C ASP A 35 -9.35 8.99 12.86
N PRO A 36 -10.49 8.87 13.56
CA PRO A 36 -11.72 9.58 13.21
C PRO A 36 -11.54 11.10 13.09
N ALA A 37 -10.63 11.69 13.87
CA ALA A 37 -10.36 13.13 13.84
C ALA A 37 -9.59 13.57 12.59
N MET A 38 -8.83 12.66 11.97
CA MET A 38 -8.04 12.95 10.76
C MET A 38 -8.61 12.34 9.48
N ARG A 39 -9.52 11.36 9.57
CA ARG A 39 -10.04 10.59 8.43
C ARG A 39 -10.57 11.44 7.29
N HIS A 40 -11.23 12.56 7.62
CA HIS A 40 -11.86 13.46 6.65
C HIS A 40 -11.00 14.67 6.30
N LEU A 41 -9.89 14.86 7.01
CA LEU A 41 -8.89 15.87 6.71
C LEU A 41 -8.05 15.44 5.50
N THR A 42 -7.03 16.22 5.18
CA THR A 42 -6.13 16.01 4.04
C THR A 42 -4.70 16.30 4.46
N GLY A 43 -3.70 15.88 3.68
CA GLY A 43 -2.31 16.24 3.93
C GLY A 43 -2.00 17.75 3.79
N LEU A 44 -2.98 18.56 3.37
CA LEU A 44 -2.90 20.02 3.42
C LEU A 44 -3.14 20.53 4.85
N ASP A 45 -3.90 19.80 5.65
CA ASP A 45 -4.13 20.12 7.06
C ASP A 45 -2.87 19.79 7.88
N GLU A 46 -2.42 20.76 8.67
CA GLU A 46 -1.14 20.66 9.39
C GLU A 46 -1.09 19.45 10.35
N VAL A 47 -2.23 19.11 10.97
CA VAL A 47 -2.32 17.94 11.86
C VAL A 47 -2.02 16.63 11.12
N VAL A 48 -2.55 16.46 9.90
CA VAL A 48 -2.31 15.28 9.06
C VAL A 48 -0.88 15.28 8.54
N TYR A 49 -0.41 16.44 8.07
CA TYR A 49 0.96 16.60 7.57
C TYR A 49 1.99 16.18 8.62
N ARG A 50 1.86 16.70 9.84
CA ARG A 50 2.73 16.35 10.98
C ARG A 50 2.59 14.90 11.37
N HIS A 51 1.37 14.34 11.36
CA HIS A 51 1.16 12.94 11.66
C HIS A 51 1.90 12.02 10.68
N VAL A 52 1.82 12.30 9.37
CA VAL A 52 2.52 11.55 8.33
C VAL A 52 4.03 11.69 8.49
N LEU A 53 4.55 12.91 8.67
CA LEU A 53 6.00 13.15 8.81
C LEU A 53 6.59 12.68 10.14
N ALA A 54 5.77 12.48 11.17
CA ALA A 54 6.20 11.85 12.42
C ALA A 54 6.53 10.35 12.26
N THR A 55 6.29 9.76 11.09
CA THR A 55 6.79 8.41 10.77
C THR A 55 8.33 8.43 10.75
N PRO A 56 9.02 7.57 11.53
CA PRO A 56 10.47 7.44 11.45
C PRO A 56 10.94 7.22 10.01
N GLY A 57 11.83 8.09 9.52
CA GLY A 57 12.36 8.01 8.16
C GLY A 57 11.56 8.76 7.08
N ALA A 58 10.36 9.28 7.36
CA ALA A 58 9.58 10.04 6.38
C ALA A 58 10.32 11.27 5.84
N GLY A 59 10.92 12.05 6.73
CA GLY A 59 11.71 13.23 6.33
C GLY A 59 12.91 12.85 5.45
N ARG A 60 13.56 11.72 5.73
CA ARG A 60 14.68 11.21 4.91
C ARG A 60 14.19 10.74 3.54
N LEU A 61 13.05 10.06 3.47
CA LEU A 61 12.43 9.66 2.20
C LEU A 61 12.05 10.88 1.36
N ALA A 62 11.49 11.93 1.97
CA ALA A 62 11.17 13.18 1.27
C ALA A 62 12.43 13.87 0.74
N ALA A 63 13.52 13.87 1.52
CA ALA A 63 14.80 14.39 1.09
C ALA A 63 15.40 13.61 -0.08
N HIS A 64 15.26 12.28 -0.10
CA HIS A 64 15.66 11.49 -1.27
C HIS A 64 14.83 11.81 -2.50
N ALA A 65 13.51 11.96 -2.36
CA ALA A 65 12.65 12.37 -3.48
C ALA A 65 13.05 13.74 -4.07
N ALA A 66 13.31 14.73 -3.20
CA ALA A 66 13.79 16.04 -3.60
C ALA A 66 15.17 15.96 -4.29
N ALA A 67 16.11 15.21 -3.73
CA ALA A 67 17.46 15.06 -4.26
C ALA A 67 17.48 14.36 -5.62
N THR A 68 16.71 13.28 -5.80
CA THR A 68 16.63 12.58 -7.09
C THR A 68 16.01 13.47 -8.16
N ALA A 69 14.95 14.21 -7.85
CA ALA A 69 14.34 15.14 -8.79
C ALA A 69 15.29 16.27 -9.20
N THR A 70 16.03 16.81 -8.23
CA THR A 70 17.04 17.86 -8.45
C THR A 70 18.17 17.36 -9.34
N ALA A 71 18.77 16.21 -9.02
CA ALA A 71 19.88 15.65 -9.80
C ALA A 71 19.47 15.40 -11.27
N LEU A 72 18.29 14.80 -11.51
CA LEU A 72 17.81 14.60 -12.87
C LEU A 72 17.56 15.92 -13.62
N TRP A 73 17.04 16.92 -12.93
CA TRP A 73 16.81 18.24 -13.52
C TRP A 73 18.13 18.92 -13.89
N GLU A 74 19.13 18.87 -13.02
CA GLU A 74 20.48 19.42 -13.25
C GLU A 74 21.20 18.69 -14.41
N ASP A 75 21.15 17.36 -14.44
CA ASP A 75 21.86 16.55 -15.43
C ASP A 75 21.23 16.62 -16.83
N THR A 76 19.91 16.72 -16.91
CA THR A 76 19.17 16.62 -18.19
C THR A 76 18.64 17.95 -18.71
N GLY A 77 18.43 18.93 -17.83
CA GLY A 77 17.69 20.17 -18.14
C GLY A 77 16.21 19.96 -18.46
N ALA A 78 15.68 18.73 -18.43
CA ALA A 78 14.29 18.43 -18.77
C ALA A 78 13.32 18.80 -17.65
N ASP A 79 12.03 18.91 -17.96
CA ASP A 79 10.99 18.98 -16.94
C ASP A 79 10.89 17.63 -16.21
N ILE A 80 10.98 17.66 -14.87
CA ILE A 80 10.94 16.45 -14.04
C ILE A 80 9.60 16.38 -13.33
N VAL A 81 8.82 15.35 -13.61
CA VAL A 81 7.55 15.09 -12.93
C VAL A 81 7.74 13.99 -11.90
N VAL A 82 7.46 14.30 -10.64
CA VAL A 82 7.55 13.38 -9.51
C VAL A 82 6.14 12.99 -9.05
N GLY A 83 5.73 11.77 -9.35
CA GLY A 83 4.48 11.19 -8.88
C GLY A 83 4.63 10.65 -7.46
N VAL A 84 3.69 10.97 -6.57
CA VAL A 84 3.63 10.40 -5.22
C VAL A 84 2.28 9.73 -4.99
N ALA A 85 2.27 8.43 -4.77
CA ALA A 85 1.05 7.62 -4.73
C ALA A 85 0.69 7.22 -3.30
N CYS A 86 -0.59 7.29 -2.95
CA CYS A 86 -1.15 6.48 -1.86
C CYS A 86 -2.52 5.93 -2.30
N ILE A 87 -3.20 5.12 -1.48
CA ILE A 87 -4.47 4.49 -1.92
C ILE A 87 -5.53 5.54 -2.26
N GLY A 88 -5.82 6.45 -1.33
CA GLY A 88 -6.89 7.46 -1.51
C GLY A 88 -6.42 8.83 -1.98
N GLY A 89 -5.12 9.05 -2.20
CA GLY A 89 -4.62 10.33 -2.71
C GLY A 89 -4.79 11.57 -1.81
N ARG A 90 -5.26 11.41 -0.56
CA ARG A 90 -5.62 12.52 0.34
C ARG A 90 -4.63 12.84 1.46
N HIS A 91 -3.89 11.84 1.95
CA HIS A 91 -3.12 11.97 3.20
C HIS A 91 -1.61 11.82 2.98
N ARG A 92 -1.15 10.56 2.87
CA ARG A 92 0.27 10.19 2.84
C ARG A 92 0.97 10.72 1.59
N SER A 93 0.35 10.58 0.42
CA SER A 93 0.91 11.11 -0.83
C SER A 93 1.01 12.63 -0.81
N VAL A 94 -0.04 13.31 -0.36
CA VAL A 94 -0.07 14.78 -0.21
C VAL A 94 1.04 15.26 0.72
N GLY A 95 1.16 14.66 1.91
CA GLY A 95 2.19 15.06 2.88
C GLY A 95 3.61 14.82 2.38
N MET A 96 3.86 13.69 1.72
CA MET A 96 5.18 13.42 1.14
C MET A 96 5.54 14.34 -0.03
N ALA A 97 4.59 14.57 -0.95
CA ALA A 97 4.79 15.49 -2.07
C ALA A 97 5.06 16.91 -1.56
N ARG A 98 4.29 17.37 -0.56
CA ARG A 98 4.48 18.67 0.08
C ARG A 98 5.87 18.79 0.69
N ARG A 99 6.32 17.81 1.48
CA ARG A 99 7.65 17.90 2.10
C ARG A 99 8.80 17.89 1.09
N ALA A 100 8.69 17.09 0.03
CA ALA A 100 9.70 17.06 -1.03
C ALA A 100 9.73 18.39 -1.81
N HIS A 101 8.56 18.96 -2.11
CA HIS A 101 8.44 20.28 -2.74
C HIS A 101 9.02 21.41 -1.87
N GLU A 102 8.72 21.42 -0.57
CA GLU A 102 9.33 22.34 0.40
C GLU A 102 10.86 22.26 0.35
N LEU A 103 11.44 21.06 0.37
CA LEU A 103 12.90 20.88 0.33
C LEU A 103 13.54 21.41 -0.97
N VAL A 104 12.89 21.20 -2.12
CA VAL A 104 13.39 21.73 -3.41
C VAL A 104 13.31 23.26 -3.46
N THR A 105 12.21 23.83 -2.97
CA THR A 105 12.01 25.29 -2.97
C THR A 105 12.87 26.00 -1.92
N GLU A 106 13.08 25.40 -0.75
CA GLU A 106 14.05 25.84 0.27
C GLU A 106 15.48 25.90 -0.29
N ALA A 107 15.81 25.05 -1.26
CA ALA A 107 17.09 25.06 -1.98
C ALA A 107 17.17 26.08 -3.13
N GLY A 108 16.11 26.88 -3.35
CA GLY A 108 16.08 27.94 -4.38
C GLY A 108 15.73 27.46 -5.79
N ILE A 109 15.30 26.20 -5.96
CA ILE A 109 14.94 25.64 -7.25
C ILE A 109 13.44 25.86 -7.50
N ALA A 110 13.10 26.33 -8.71
CA ALA A 110 11.70 26.54 -9.10
C ALA A 110 10.96 25.20 -9.22
N ALA A 111 9.95 25.00 -8.37
CA ALA A 111 9.13 23.79 -8.37
C ALA A 111 7.65 24.09 -8.18
N THR A 112 6.79 23.26 -8.78
CA THR A 112 5.34 23.32 -8.65
C THR A 112 4.81 22.04 -8.01
N ILE A 113 3.58 22.09 -7.48
CA ILE A 113 2.93 20.95 -6.85
C ILE A 113 1.44 20.90 -7.19
N GLU A 114 0.93 19.71 -7.48
CA GLU A 114 -0.48 19.41 -7.70
C GLU A 114 -0.92 18.25 -6.80
N HIS A 115 -2.14 18.34 -6.27
CA HIS A 115 -2.77 17.28 -5.50
C HIS A 115 -4.02 16.76 -6.23
N ARG A 116 -3.79 15.94 -7.26
CA ARG A 116 -4.81 15.51 -8.24
C ARG A 116 -6.11 15.02 -7.59
N ASP A 117 -5.98 14.13 -6.61
CA ASP A 117 -7.11 13.37 -6.06
C ASP A 117 -7.54 13.86 -4.65
N VAL A 118 -6.97 14.94 -4.13
CA VAL A 118 -7.18 15.39 -2.74
C VAL A 118 -8.63 15.77 -2.43
N HIS A 119 -9.38 16.18 -3.46
CA HIS A 119 -10.76 16.62 -3.37
C HIS A 119 -11.77 15.44 -3.46
N LEU A 120 -11.33 14.26 -3.88
CA LEU A 120 -12.21 13.10 -4.08
C LEU A 120 -12.63 12.46 -2.76
N PRO A 121 -13.80 11.79 -2.69
CA PRO A 121 -14.29 11.20 -1.44
C PRO A 121 -13.28 10.26 -0.76
N VAL A 122 -13.32 10.20 0.57
CA VAL A 122 -12.51 9.25 1.34
C VAL A 122 -12.92 7.83 0.95
N LEU A 123 -11.97 7.07 0.40
CA LEU A 123 -12.21 5.65 0.10
C LEU A 123 -12.58 4.89 1.38
N PRO A 124 -13.49 3.90 1.28
CA PRO A 124 -13.84 3.04 2.40
C PRO A 124 -12.57 2.43 3.00
N SER A 125 -12.58 2.22 4.31
CA SER A 125 -11.42 1.61 4.95
C SER A 125 -11.25 0.19 4.43
N VAL A 126 -10.08 -0.13 3.91
CA VAL A 126 -9.66 -1.53 3.73
C VAL A 126 -9.55 -2.27 5.08
N ALA A 127 -9.78 -1.60 6.21
CA ALA A 127 -9.97 -2.23 7.52
C ALA A 127 -11.46 -2.35 7.87
N HIS A 128 -12.23 -3.12 7.10
CA HIS A 128 -13.57 -3.56 7.51
C HIS A 128 -13.63 -5.08 7.50
N ALA A 129 -13.09 -5.68 8.55
CA ALA A 129 -13.47 -7.04 8.92
C ALA A 129 -14.89 -7.08 9.56
N ASP A 130 -15.41 -5.94 10.08
CA ASP A 130 -16.61 -5.92 10.94
C ASP A 130 -17.67 -4.86 10.56
N SER A 131 -17.77 -4.42 9.29
CA SER A 131 -18.92 -3.57 8.88
C SER A 131 -20.20 -4.40 8.78
N THR A 132 -21.29 -3.95 9.40
CA THR A 132 -22.61 -4.61 9.30
C THR A 132 -23.49 -4.05 8.19
N ASP A 133 -23.01 -3.05 7.43
CA ASP A 133 -23.72 -2.50 6.27
C ASP A 133 -23.71 -3.52 5.11
N PRO A 134 -24.89 -3.98 4.62
CA PRO A 134 -24.98 -5.00 3.57
C PRO A 134 -24.24 -4.64 2.27
N ALA A 135 -24.19 -3.35 1.90
CA ALA A 135 -23.48 -2.92 0.69
C ALA A 135 -21.97 -3.08 0.85
N THR A 136 -21.44 -2.67 2.01
CA THR A 136 -20.02 -2.77 2.36
C THR A 136 -19.57 -4.22 2.52
N VAL A 137 -20.41 -5.07 3.12
CA VAL A 137 -20.17 -6.53 3.24
C VAL A 137 -20.02 -7.15 1.85
N ARG A 138 -20.97 -6.85 0.95
CA ARG A 138 -20.95 -7.39 -0.40
C ARG A 138 -19.73 -6.94 -1.21
N GLU A 139 -19.37 -5.66 -1.12
CA GLU A 139 -18.15 -5.15 -1.78
C GLU A 139 -16.88 -5.84 -1.24
N THR A 140 -16.83 -6.07 0.07
CA THR A 140 -15.72 -6.78 0.73
C THR A 140 -15.63 -8.24 0.27
N GLU A 141 -16.76 -8.94 0.17
CA GLU A 141 -16.81 -10.32 -0.33
C GLU A 141 -16.37 -10.41 -1.79
N VAL A 142 -16.84 -9.50 -2.65
CA VAL A 142 -16.46 -9.44 -4.07
C VAL A 142 -14.95 -9.20 -4.21
N ARG A 143 -14.41 -8.23 -3.46
CA ARG A 143 -12.96 -7.97 -3.44
C ARG A 143 -12.17 -9.20 -2.97
N ARG A 144 -12.57 -9.82 -1.87
CA ARG A 144 -11.90 -11.02 -1.31
C ARG A 144 -11.89 -12.18 -2.30
N ALA A 145 -13.00 -12.41 -2.98
CA ALA A 145 -13.09 -13.44 -4.00
C ALA A 145 -12.12 -13.17 -5.17
N ALA A 146 -12.09 -11.93 -5.67
CA ALA A 146 -11.18 -11.54 -6.75
C ALA A 146 -9.69 -11.66 -6.36
N ASP A 147 -9.33 -11.22 -5.15
CA ASP A 147 -7.96 -11.35 -4.63
C ASP A 147 -7.53 -12.82 -4.51
N LEU A 148 -8.39 -13.67 -3.93
CA LEU A 148 -8.11 -15.10 -3.80
C LEU A 148 -7.99 -15.77 -5.16
N GLU A 149 -8.90 -15.49 -6.10
CA GLU A 149 -8.81 -16.02 -7.47
C GLU A 149 -7.50 -15.61 -8.16
N HIS A 150 -7.08 -14.36 -7.98
CA HIS A 150 -5.81 -13.87 -8.49
C HIS A 150 -4.63 -14.64 -7.88
N ILE A 151 -4.58 -14.80 -6.55
CA ILE A 151 -3.53 -15.56 -5.86
C ILE A 151 -3.48 -17.00 -6.38
N HIS A 152 -4.64 -17.66 -6.48
CA HIS A 152 -4.74 -19.04 -6.95
C HIS A 152 -4.23 -19.21 -8.38
N THR A 153 -4.61 -18.29 -9.26
CA THR A 153 -4.26 -18.33 -10.69
C THR A 153 -2.81 -17.94 -10.93
N TYR A 154 -2.38 -16.80 -10.37
CA TYR A 154 -1.07 -16.21 -10.64
C TYR A 154 0.07 -17.03 -10.02
N TYR A 155 -0.11 -17.51 -8.78
CA TYR A 155 0.90 -18.34 -8.10
C TYR A 155 0.68 -19.84 -8.29
N GLY A 156 -0.38 -20.24 -9.01
CA GLY A 156 -0.63 -21.64 -9.35
C GLY A 156 -0.93 -22.54 -8.15
N PHE A 157 -1.60 -22.02 -7.10
CA PHE A 157 -1.86 -22.78 -5.86
C PHE A 157 -2.58 -24.11 -6.12
N GLY A 158 -3.53 -24.14 -7.06
CA GLY A 158 -4.22 -25.37 -7.43
C GLY A 158 -3.28 -26.47 -7.94
N ARG A 159 -2.20 -26.11 -8.67
CA ARG A 159 -1.20 -27.09 -9.14
C ARG A 159 -0.32 -27.61 -8.02
N LEU A 160 -0.10 -26.79 -6.99
CA LEU A 160 0.66 -27.14 -5.79
C LEU A 160 -0.19 -27.91 -4.77
N GLY A 161 -1.47 -28.18 -5.06
CA GLY A 161 -2.40 -28.78 -4.09
C GLY A 161 -2.69 -27.87 -2.90
N ILE A 162 -2.55 -26.56 -3.07
CA ILE A 162 -2.81 -25.55 -2.05
C ILE A 162 -4.21 -24.98 -2.25
N ARG A 163 -4.94 -24.85 -1.14
CA ARG A 163 -6.14 -24.02 -1.06
C ARG A 163 -5.96 -22.99 0.04
N VAL A 164 -6.35 -21.76 -0.25
CA VAL A 164 -6.43 -20.69 0.73
C VAL A 164 -7.74 -19.94 0.58
N ALA A 165 -8.35 -19.62 1.72
CA ALA A 165 -9.53 -18.80 1.89
C ALA A 165 -9.41 -17.96 3.18
N VAL A 166 -10.29 -16.97 3.33
CA VAL A 166 -10.45 -16.27 4.61
C VAL A 166 -11.00 -17.25 5.64
N GLY A 167 -10.38 -17.29 6.81
CA GLY A 167 -10.64 -18.27 7.88
C GLY A 167 -9.64 -19.43 7.92
N ASP A 168 -8.86 -19.64 6.86
CA ASP A 168 -7.88 -20.74 6.82
C ASP A 168 -6.64 -20.45 7.67
N ARG A 169 -6.03 -21.54 8.15
CA ARG A 169 -4.75 -21.52 8.87
C ARG A 169 -3.59 -21.43 7.90
N VAL A 170 -2.64 -20.55 8.22
CA VAL A 170 -1.43 -20.31 7.44
C VAL A 170 -0.21 -20.20 8.37
N ARG A 171 0.97 -20.45 7.82
CA ARG A 171 2.25 -20.15 8.47
C ARG A 171 3.00 -19.07 7.71
N HIS A 172 3.66 -18.18 8.44
CA HIS A 172 4.68 -17.30 7.89
C HIS A 172 5.99 -17.52 8.66
N ALA A 173 6.98 -18.15 8.03
CA ALA A 173 8.12 -18.74 8.72
C ALA A 173 7.65 -19.64 9.88
N ASP A 174 8.03 -19.34 11.12
CA ASP A 174 7.68 -20.12 12.31
C ASP A 174 6.36 -19.72 12.97
N TRP A 175 5.66 -18.70 12.43
CA TRP A 175 4.46 -18.14 13.05
C TRP A 175 3.20 -18.67 12.39
N GLU A 176 2.31 -19.27 13.17
CA GLU A 176 0.98 -19.66 12.71
C GLU A 176 -0.05 -18.56 12.92
N GLY A 177 -1.02 -18.49 12.02
CA GLY A 177 -2.12 -17.55 12.10
C GLY A 177 -3.29 -17.93 11.23
N THR A 178 -4.30 -17.06 11.24
CA THR A 178 -5.52 -17.21 10.46
C THR A 178 -5.63 -16.07 9.45
N VAL A 179 -5.98 -16.39 8.21
CA VAL A 179 -6.29 -15.38 7.19
C VAL A 179 -7.59 -14.68 7.59
N VAL A 180 -7.53 -13.38 7.82
CA VAL A 180 -8.70 -12.57 8.23
C VAL A 180 -9.17 -11.63 7.13
N ASP A 181 -8.33 -11.33 6.14
CA ASP A 181 -8.70 -10.55 4.97
C ASP A 181 -7.69 -10.73 3.82
N THR A 182 -7.94 -10.10 2.68
CA THR A 182 -7.06 -10.04 1.50
C THR A 182 -6.85 -8.61 1.02
N ALA A 183 -5.75 -8.39 0.29
CA ALA A 183 -5.48 -7.14 -0.42
C ALA A 183 -4.61 -7.43 -1.66
N GLY A 184 -5.22 -7.68 -2.81
CA GLY A 184 -4.52 -8.06 -4.03
C GLY A 184 -3.73 -9.36 -3.85
N GLN A 185 -2.41 -9.29 -4.03
CA GLN A 185 -1.48 -10.43 -3.86
C GLN A 185 -1.07 -10.69 -2.39
N TYR A 186 -1.70 -10.02 -1.43
CA TYR A 186 -1.38 -10.11 -0.02
C TYR A 186 -2.54 -10.71 0.79
N LEU A 187 -2.19 -11.46 1.82
CA LEU A 187 -3.10 -11.95 2.85
C LEU A 187 -2.93 -11.11 4.11
N ARG A 188 -4.04 -10.75 4.75
CA ARG A 188 -4.03 -10.19 6.10
C ARG A 188 -4.18 -11.36 7.06
N VAL A 189 -3.13 -11.63 7.82
CA VAL A 189 -3.03 -12.78 8.72
C VAL A 189 -3.01 -12.27 10.15
N ARG A 190 -3.91 -12.78 10.99
CA ARG A 190 -3.83 -12.58 12.44
C ARG A 190 -3.06 -13.78 13.00
N PHE A 191 -1.82 -13.55 13.42
CA PHE A 191 -1.00 -14.59 14.05
C PHE A 191 -1.51 -14.90 15.46
N ASP A 192 -1.23 -16.12 15.93
CA ASP A 192 -1.65 -16.54 17.25
C ASP A 192 -0.99 -15.69 18.33
N GLY A 193 -1.81 -15.12 19.21
CA GLY A 193 -1.37 -14.18 20.24
C GLY A 193 -1.36 -12.71 19.81
N ASP A 194 -1.51 -12.40 18.52
CA ASP A 194 -1.57 -11.03 18.02
C ASP A 194 -3.01 -10.47 18.05
N THR A 195 -3.14 -9.22 18.51
CA THR A 195 -4.43 -8.51 18.51
C THR A 195 -4.75 -7.87 17.15
N ALA A 196 -3.74 -7.64 16.30
CA ALA A 196 -3.89 -6.98 15.01
C ALA A 196 -3.31 -7.85 13.87
N PRO A 197 -3.90 -7.82 12.67
CA PRO A 197 -3.40 -8.60 11.55
C PRO A 197 -2.20 -7.94 10.87
N SER A 198 -1.27 -8.79 10.46
CA SER A 198 -0.11 -8.47 9.63
C SER A 198 -0.43 -8.67 8.15
N THR A 199 0.24 -7.92 7.28
CA THR A 199 0.13 -8.11 5.82
C THR A 199 1.28 -9.00 5.35
N CYS A 200 0.94 -10.15 4.77
CA CYS A 200 1.88 -11.15 4.28
C CYS A 200 1.71 -11.29 2.76
N HIS A 201 2.81 -11.34 2.01
CA HIS A 201 2.74 -11.66 0.58
C HIS A 201 2.35 -13.13 0.41
N ALA A 202 1.47 -13.46 -0.54
CA ALA A 202 0.88 -14.80 -0.63
C ALA A 202 1.89 -15.96 -0.80
N VAL A 203 3.13 -15.70 -1.23
CA VAL A 203 4.13 -16.77 -1.38
C VAL A 203 5.40 -16.59 -0.55
N ALA A 204 5.70 -15.38 -0.09
CA ALA A 204 7.00 -15.12 0.53
C ALA A 204 6.99 -15.62 1.97
N ASN A 205 7.83 -16.62 2.27
CA ASN A 205 7.90 -17.30 3.57
C ASN A 205 6.56 -17.88 4.06
N MET A 206 5.62 -18.13 3.14
CA MET A 206 4.31 -18.66 3.49
C MET A 206 4.27 -20.18 3.38
N SER A 207 3.52 -20.82 4.27
CA SER A 207 3.08 -22.21 4.11
C SER A 207 1.58 -22.33 4.35
N TYR A 208 0.97 -23.27 3.64
CA TYR A 208 -0.47 -23.51 3.62
C TYR A 208 -0.77 -24.97 3.91
N LEU A 209 -1.93 -25.26 4.46
CA LEU A 209 -2.39 -26.64 4.58
C LEU A 209 -2.71 -27.20 3.18
N ALA A 210 -2.28 -28.44 2.95
CA ALA A 210 -2.59 -29.19 1.74
C ALA A 210 -4.10 -29.38 1.61
N ALA A 211 -4.62 -29.20 0.40
CA ALA A 211 -6.04 -29.32 0.10
C ALA A 211 -6.56 -30.77 0.17
N ASP A 212 -5.66 -31.75 0.26
CA ASP A 212 -5.96 -33.18 0.36
C ASP A 212 -6.44 -33.63 1.76
N GLY A 213 -6.47 -32.70 2.73
CA GLY A 213 -6.89 -32.99 4.10
C GLY A 213 -5.85 -33.76 4.93
N SER A 214 -4.63 -33.95 4.41
CA SER A 214 -3.54 -34.64 5.11
C SER A 214 -2.98 -33.86 6.31
N GLY A 215 -3.29 -32.57 6.43
CA GLY A 215 -2.69 -31.67 7.42
C GLY A 215 -1.24 -31.31 7.12
N ARG A 216 -0.70 -31.69 5.96
CA ARG A 216 0.65 -31.35 5.52
C ARG A 216 0.74 -29.86 5.18
N TRP A 217 1.84 -29.22 5.55
CA TRP A 217 2.15 -27.85 5.16
C TRP A 217 2.92 -27.82 3.83
N ILE A 218 2.49 -26.96 2.90
CA ILE A 218 3.09 -26.77 1.58
C ILE A 218 3.57 -25.32 1.48
N SER A 219 4.83 -25.14 1.10
CA SER A 219 5.45 -23.82 0.91
C SER A 219 5.57 -23.50 -0.59
N PRO A 220 4.81 -22.54 -1.15
CA PRO A 220 4.83 -22.25 -2.58
C PRO A 220 6.22 -21.84 -3.11
N ALA A 221 7.01 -21.17 -2.26
CA ALA A 221 8.36 -20.74 -2.62
C ALA A 221 9.36 -21.90 -2.69
N ALA A 222 9.20 -22.94 -1.86
CA ALA A 222 10.09 -24.10 -1.82
C ALA A 222 9.80 -25.07 -2.98
N GLU A 223 8.53 -25.21 -3.36
CA GLU A 223 8.11 -26.09 -4.46
C GLU A 223 8.49 -25.53 -5.86
N ARG A 224 8.90 -24.26 -5.94
CA ARG A 224 9.34 -23.62 -7.20
C ARG A 224 10.82 -23.79 -7.51
N THR A 225 11.65 -24.20 -6.56
CA THR A 225 13.09 -24.41 -6.77
C THR A 225 13.44 -25.79 -7.33
N ASP A 226 12.47 -26.70 -7.37
CA ASP A 226 12.62 -28.07 -7.89
C ASP A 226 12.07 -28.26 -9.33
N SER A 227 11.85 -27.16 -10.08
CA SER A 227 11.33 -27.17 -11.46
C SER A 227 12.33 -26.64 -12.48
#